data_AF-A0AAJ4TJ58-F1
#
_entry.id   AF-A0AAJ4TJ58-F1
#
_cell.length_a   1.000
_cell.length_b   1.000
_cell.length_c   1.000
_cell.angle_alpha   90.00
_cell.angle_beta   90.00
_cell.angle_gamma   90.00
#
_symmetry.space_group_name_H-M   'P 1'
#
loop_
_entity.id
_entity.type
_entity.pdbx_description
1 polymer ?
#
loop_
_entity_poly.entity_id
_entity_poly.type
_entity_poly.pdbx_seq_one_letter_code
_entity_poly.pdbx_strand_id
1 'polypeptide(L)'
;MLVEKAASGDSNSNLLLFKLFLKDSNCKYFDFKPSIPNFICKKAVNYLIESVNINPDNNMALFEMSKLYHKGVVLNENENKANLILDKIIKKGGRDSVLVCDYLVEITLFDDDGNIKNIDKSRYYADIGAKNGSEKCKKYLNDIDNYMRN
;
A
#
# COMPACT_ATOMS: atom_id res chain seq x y z
N MET A 1 -2.06 8.46 27.26
CA MET A 1 -2.78 7.40 26.51
C MET A 1 -2.56 7.57 25.00
N LEU A 2 -2.65 6.51 24.17
CA LEU A 2 -2.36 6.59 22.72
C LEU A 2 -3.25 7.61 21.98
N VAL A 3 -4.54 7.66 22.31
CA VAL A 3 -5.50 8.61 21.75
C VAL A 3 -5.14 10.05 22.08
N GLU A 4 -4.65 10.34 23.29
CA GLU A 4 -4.23 11.68 23.69
C GLU A 4 -2.99 12.15 22.92
N LYS A 5 -2.03 11.25 22.67
CA LYS A 5 -0.86 11.56 21.84
C LYS A 5 -1.26 11.90 20.41
N ALA A 6 -2.14 11.09 19.82
CA ALA A 6 -2.66 11.35 18.48
C ALA A 6 -3.42 12.69 18.41
N ALA A 7 -4.26 12.97 19.41
CA ALA A 7 -4.97 14.25 19.52
C ALA A 7 -4.04 15.45 19.72
N SER A 8 -2.85 15.23 20.29
CA SER A 8 -1.81 16.25 20.46
C SER A 8 -0.91 16.43 19.23
N GLY A 9 -1.24 15.79 18.10
CA GLY A 9 -0.48 15.94 16.86
C GLY A 9 0.66 14.93 16.67
N ASP A 10 0.68 13.80 17.38
CA ASP A 10 1.67 12.75 17.12
C ASP A 10 1.28 11.90 15.89
N SER A 11 2.01 12.05 14.79
CA SER A 11 1.74 11.33 13.53
C SER A 11 1.84 9.80 13.69
N ASN A 12 2.80 9.31 14.48
CA ASN A 12 3.00 7.87 14.67
C ASN A 12 1.87 7.22 15.49
N SER A 13 1.36 7.93 16.49
CA SER A 13 0.18 7.49 17.26
C SER A 13 -1.06 7.45 16.38
N ASN A 14 -1.24 8.43 15.49
CA ASN A 14 -2.30 8.42 14.48
C ASN A 14 -2.17 7.19 13.55
N LEU A 15 -0.97 6.92 13.01
CA LEU A 15 -0.73 5.74 12.16
C LEU A 15 -1.01 4.42 12.90
N LEU A 16 -0.62 4.33 14.18
CA LEU A 16 -0.88 3.14 15.00
C LEU A 16 -2.38 2.96 15.25
N LEU A 17 -3.09 4.04 15.58
CA LEU A 17 -4.55 4.02 15.74
C LEU A 17 -5.26 3.62 14.44
N PHE A 18 -4.81 4.09 13.28
CA PHE A 18 -5.31 3.60 12.00
C PHE A 18 -5.20 2.07 11.91
N LYS A 19 -4.01 1.50 12.17
CA LYS A 19 -3.82 0.04 12.08
C LYS A 19 -4.70 -0.73 13.07
N LEU A 20 -4.84 -0.23 14.30
CA LEU A 20 -5.66 -0.85 15.34
C LEU A 20 -7.15 -0.82 14.97
N PHE A 21 -7.69 0.35 14.62
CA PHE A 21 -9.10 0.48 14.25
C PHE A 21 -9.41 -0.24 12.94
N LEU A 22 -8.49 -0.24 11.97
CA LEU A 22 -8.68 -0.95 10.72
C LEU A 22 -8.89 -2.45 10.95
N LYS A 23 -8.10 -3.07 11.85
CA LYS A 23 -8.18 -4.50 12.18
C LYS A 23 -9.58 -4.90 12.67
N ASP A 24 -10.23 -4.04 13.44
CA ASP A 24 -11.56 -4.28 14.01
C ASP A 24 -12.69 -3.77 13.08
N SER A 25 -12.34 -3.22 11.92
CA SER A 25 -13.30 -2.69 10.95
C SER A 25 -13.72 -3.73 9.90
N ASN A 26 -14.78 -3.41 9.15
CA ASN A 26 -15.16 -4.17 7.96
C ASN A 26 -14.29 -3.89 6.72
N CYS A 27 -13.26 -3.05 6.85
CA CYS A 27 -12.28 -2.74 5.80
C CYS A 27 -10.94 -3.44 6.01
N LYS A 28 -10.83 -4.35 6.98
CA LYS A 28 -9.57 -5.01 7.36
C LYS A 28 -8.93 -5.84 6.23
N TYR A 29 -9.73 -6.28 5.26
CA TYR A 29 -9.25 -6.98 4.07
C TYR A 29 -9.39 -6.04 2.89
N PHE A 30 -8.29 -5.40 2.49
CA PHE A 30 -8.27 -4.50 1.32
C PHE A 30 -8.55 -5.24 0.00
N ASP A 31 -8.50 -6.56 0.01
CA ASP A 31 -8.86 -7.41 -1.13
C ASP A 31 -10.37 -7.39 -1.39
N PHE A 32 -11.18 -7.04 -0.39
CA PHE A 32 -12.63 -6.93 -0.51
C PHE A 32 -13.07 -5.51 -0.16
N LYS A 33 -13.33 -4.69 -1.17
CA LYS A 33 -13.98 -3.39 -0.99
C LYS A 33 -15.36 -3.63 -0.34
N PRO A 34 -15.60 -3.20 0.92
CA PRO A 34 -16.90 -3.40 1.52
C PRO A 34 -17.92 -2.55 0.77
N SER A 35 -19.14 -3.08 0.57
CA SER A 35 -20.21 -2.33 -0.08
C SER A 35 -20.49 -1.00 0.64
N ILE A 36 -20.39 -0.98 1.97
CA ILE A 36 -20.55 0.22 2.80
C ILE A 36 -19.52 0.20 3.96
N PRO A 37 -18.55 1.14 4.01
CA PRO A 37 -17.64 1.28 5.14
C PRO A 37 -18.37 1.61 6.45
N ASN A 38 -18.11 0.84 7.51
CA ASN A 38 -18.69 1.09 8.82
C ASN A 38 -18.01 2.26 9.54
N PHE A 39 -18.57 2.67 10.69
CA PHE A 39 -18.01 3.77 11.49
C PHE A 39 -16.54 3.55 11.90
N ILE A 40 -16.19 2.32 12.27
CA ILE A 40 -14.82 1.96 12.70
C ILE A 40 -13.84 2.13 11.53
N CYS A 41 -14.22 1.72 10.31
CA CYS A 41 -13.41 1.89 9.11
C CYS A 41 -13.19 3.37 8.79
N LYS A 42 -14.27 4.18 8.79
CA LYS A 42 -14.15 5.63 8.57
C LYS A 42 -13.24 6.28 9.61
N LYS A 43 -13.38 5.89 10.88
CA LYS A 43 -12.54 6.37 11.97
C LYS A 43 -11.07 5.97 11.80
N ALA A 44 -10.79 4.74 11.37
CA ALA A 44 -9.45 4.30 11.03
C ALA A 44 -8.84 5.18 9.94
N VAL A 45 -9.56 5.35 8.82
CA VAL A 45 -9.09 6.16 7.68
C VAL A 45 -8.85 7.61 8.09
N ASN A 46 -9.68 8.19 8.95
CA ASN A 46 -9.44 9.54 9.48
C ASN A 46 -8.11 9.62 10.25
N TYR A 47 -7.76 8.65 11.10
CA TYR A 47 -6.45 8.63 11.74
C TYR A 47 -5.29 8.54 10.75
N LEU A 48 -5.46 7.82 9.63
CA LEU A 48 -4.43 7.79 8.60
C LEU A 48 -4.29 9.14 7.89
N ILE A 49 -5.41 9.80 7.57
CA ILE A 49 -5.42 11.15 6.99
C ILE A 49 -4.69 12.12 7.92
N GLU A 50 -5.01 12.12 9.21
CA GLU A 50 -4.31 12.96 10.19
C GLU A 50 -2.81 12.64 10.26
N SER A 51 -2.44 11.35 10.25
CA SER A 51 -1.02 10.95 10.24
C SER A 51 -0.26 11.54 9.06
N VAL A 52 -0.84 11.50 7.85
CA VAL A 52 -0.25 12.04 6.62
C VAL A 52 -0.24 13.57 6.64
N ASN A 53 -1.29 14.22 7.15
CA ASN A 53 -1.35 15.68 7.27
C ASN A 53 -0.27 16.22 8.21
N ILE A 54 -0.04 15.53 9.34
CA ILE A 54 0.97 15.89 10.33
C ILE A 54 2.38 15.61 9.81
N ASN A 55 2.60 14.46 9.15
CA ASN A 55 3.90 14.09 8.59
C ASN A 55 3.75 13.56 7.15
N PRO A 56 3.79 14.46 6.14
CA PRO A 56 3.58 14.10 4.73
C PRO A 56 4.77 13.36 4.09
N ASP A 57 5.83 13.10 4.85
CA ASP A 57 7.01 12.33 4.41
C ASP A 57 7.12 10.96 5.07
N ASN A 58 6.18 10.60 5.94
CA ASN A 58 6.09 9.26 6.52
C ASN A 58 5.72 8.23 5.44
N ASN A 59 6.71 7.52 4.92
CA ASN A 59 6.54 6.55 3.84
C ASN A 59 5.54 5.43 4.20
N MET A 60 5.46 5.00 5.46
CA MET A 60 4.51 3.97 5.88
C MET A 60 3.07 4.47 5.86
N ALA A 61 2.83 5.71 6.33
CA ALA A 61 1.50 6.32 6.25
C ALA A 61 1.09 6.57 4.79
N LEU A 62 2.02 7.06 3.96
CA LEU A 62 1.82 7.24 2.53
C LEU A 62 1.52 5.91 1.80
N PHE A 63 2.24 4.85 2.16
CA PHE A 63 2.01 3.52 1.60
C PHE A 63 0.60 3.01 1.90
N GLU A 64 0.16 3.08 3.16
CA GLU A 64 -1.22 2.69 3.51
C GLU A 64 -2.27 3.59 2.83
N MET A 65 -1.98 4.89 2.66
CA MET A 65 -2.87 5.82 1.96
C MET A 65 -3.02 5.44 0.48
N SER A 66 -1.93 5.05 -0.19
CA SER A 66 -1.98 4.63 -1.59
C SER A 66 -2.84 3.37 -1.79
N LYS A 67 -2.81 2.42 -0.85
CA LYS A 67 -3.67 1.23 -0.89
C LYS A 67 -5.15 1.60 -0.82
N LEU A 68 -5.51 2.60 0.01
CA LEU A 68 -6.87 3.12 0.05
C LEU A 68 -7.28 3.77 -1.27
N TYR A 69 -6.39 4.52 -1.93
CA TYR A 69 -6.65 5.11 -3.24
C TYR A 69 -6.77 4.05 -4.35
N HIS A 70 -6.00 2.97 -4.33
CA HIS A 70 -6.17 1.88 -5.30
C HIS A 70 -7.52 1.17 -5.17
N LYS A 71 -8.02 0.99 -3.95
CA LYS A 71 -9.24 0.21 -3.70
C LYS A 71 -10.51 1.07 -3.57
N GLY A 72 -10.37 2.39 -3.41
CA GLY A 72 -11.49 3.30 -3.21
C GLY A 72 -12.26 3.02 -1.91
N VAL A 73 -11.55 2.74 -0.81
CA VAL A 73 -12.14 2.46 0.50
C VAL A 73 -12.19 3.75 1.31
N VAL A 74 -13.39 4.26 1.60
CA VAL A 74 -13.69 5.57 2.23
C VAL A 74 -13.26 6.77 1.39
N LEU A 75 -12.08 6.70 0.77
CA LEU A 75 -11.60 7.62 -0.25
C LEU A 75 -12.09 7.18 -1.63
N ASN A 76 -12.27 8.12 -2.55
CA ASN A 76 -12.54 7.78 -3.93
C ASN A 76 -11.34 7.06 -4.54
N GLU A 77 -11.61 6.05 -5.35
CA GLU A 77 -10.59 5.34 -6.10
C GLU A 77 -9.85 6.31 -7.02
N ASN A 78 -8.51 6.23 -7.00
CA ASN A 78 -7.65 7.09 -7.80
C ASN A 78 -6.28 6.42 -7.97
N GLU A 79 -6.18 5.55 -8.98
CA GLU A 79 -4.93 4.83 -9.30
C GLU A 79 -3.77 5.79 -9.59
N ASN A 80 -4.00 6.88 -10.30
CA ASN A 80 -2.95 7.86 -10.60
C ASN A 80 -2.37 8.47 -9.32
N LYS A 81 -3.22 8.86 -8.37
CA LYS A 81 -2.77 9.42 -7.09
C LYS A 81 -2.04 8.37 -6.24
N ALA A 82 -2.55 7.14 -6.22
CA ALA A 82 -1.89 6.03 -5.52
C ALA A 82 -0.47 5.78 -6.09
N ASN A 83 -0.36 5.63 -7.41
CA ASN A 83 0.91 5.39 -8.09
C ASN A 83 1.90 6.54 -7.89
N LEU A 84 1.47 7.80 -7.94
CA LEU A 84 2.34 8.95 -7.67
C LEU A 84 2.93 8.93 -6.25
N ILE A 85 2.14 8.52 -5.26
CA ILE A 85 2.62 8.37 -3.87
C ILE A 85 3.64 7.23 -3.78
N LEU A 86 3.36 6.09 -4.40
CA LEU A 86 4.26 4.94 -4.42
C LEU A 86 5.58 5.24 -5.13
N ASP A 87 5.54 5.92 -6.28
CA ASP A 87 6.73 6.38 -7.00
C ASP A 87 7.61 7.30 -6.16
N LYS A 88 7.00 8.18 -5.34
CA LYS A 88 7.75 9.03 -4.39
C LYS A 88 8.52 8.17 -3.38
N ILE A 89 7.94 7.08 -2.88
CA ILE A 89 8.59 6.17 -1.94
C ILE A 89 9.70 5.38 -2.63
N ILE A 90 9.45 4.85 -3.84
CA ILE A 90 10.46 4.11 -4.63
C ILE A 90 11.69 4.99 -4.90
N LYS A 91 11.48 6.25 -5.31
CA LYS A 91 12.57 7.19 -5.59
C LYS A 91 13.46 7.49 -4.39
N LYS A 92 12.93 7.42 -3.16
CA LYS A 92 13.72 7.55 -1.93
C LYS A 92 14.61 6.31 -1.67
N GLY A 93 14.26 5.17 -2.24
CA GLY A 93 15.00 3.91 -2.07
C GLY A 93 14.87 3.30 -0.67
N GLY A 94 15.77 2.38 -0.35
CA GLY A 94 15.83 1.72 0.95
C GLY A 94 14.70 0.71 1.20
N ARG A 95 14.47 0.38 2.47
CA ARG A 95 13.55 -0.69 2.89
C ARG A 95 12.09 -0.45 2.50
N ASP A 96 11.66 0.81 2.53
CA ASP A 96 10.28 1.16 2.16
C ASP A 96 10.06 0.99 0.65
N SER A 97 11.08 1.24 -0.18
CA SER A 97 11.01 0.95 -1.62
C SER A 97 10.84 -0.54 -1.89
N VAL A 98 11.50 -1.42 -1.11
CA VAL A 98 11.33 -2.87 -1.23
C VAL A 98 9.88 -3.26 -0.96
N LEU A 99 9.30 -2.77 0.15
CA LEU A 99 7.91 -3.02 0.50
C LEU A 99 6.93 -2.57 -0.60
N VAL A 100 7.17 -1.38 -1.15
CA VAL A 100 6.34 -0.83 -2.23
C VAL A 100 6.45 -1.65 -3.51
N CYS A 101 7.67 -2.04 -3.92
CA CYS A 101 7.87 -2.87 -5.10
C CYS A 101 7.18 -4.23 -4.95
N ASP A 102 7.29 -4.87 -3.78
CA ASP A 102 6.63 -6.15 -3.52
C ASP A 102 5.09 -6.05 -3.66
N TYR A 103 4.50 -4.94 -3.22
CA TYR A 103 3.07 -4.67 -3.39
C TYR A 103 2.69 -4.38 -4.84
N LEU A 104 3.48 -3.57 -5.54
CA LEU A 104 3.23 -3.21 -6.93
C LEU A 104 3.30 -4.43 -7.87
N VAL A 105 4.24 -5.34 -7.63
CA VAL A 105 4.31 -6.63 -8.34
C VAL A 105 3.00 -7.39 -8.20
N GLU A 106 2.46 -7.53 -6.99
CA GLU A 106 1.20 -8.25 -6.76
C GLU A 106 0.02 -7.63 -7.52
N ILE A 107 -0.20 -6.31 -7.38
CA ILE A 107 -1.38 -5.66 -7.94
C ILE A 107 -1.31 -5.38 -9.45
N THR A 108 -0.12 -5.47 -10.05
CA THR A 108 0.06 -5.30 -11.49
C THR A 108 0.10 -6.63 -12.23
N LEU A 109 0.53 -7.69 -11.55
CA LEU A 109 0.55 -9.03 -12.12
C LEU A 109 -0.83 -9.61 -12.26
N PHE A 110 -1.68 -9.49 -11.23
CA PHE A 110 -3.00 -10.10 -11.22
C PHE A 110 -4.12 -9.06 -11.22
N ASP A 111 -5.24 -9.37 -11.86
CA ASP A 111 -6.51 -8.69 -11.61
C ASP A 111 -7.14 -9.19 -10.30
N ASP A 112 -8.29 -8.62 -9.93
CA ASP A 112 -9.00 -9.01 -8.69
C ASP A 112 -9.58 -10.44 -8.76
N ASP A 113 -9.62 -11.06 -9.96
CA ASP A 113 -10.05 -12.46 -10.19
C ASP A 113 -8.85 -13.44 -10.23
N GLY A 114 -7.61 -12.94 -10.09
CA GLY A 114 -6.39 -13.74 -10.12
C GLY A 114 -5.86 -14.06 -11.52
N ASN A 115 -6.39 -13.44 -12.58
CA ASN A 115 -5.86 -13.58 -13.93
C ASN A 115 -4.66 -12.67 -14.15
N ILE A 116 -3.75 -13.09 -15.03
CA ILE A 116 -2.60 -12.26 -15.40
C ILE A 116 -3.08 -10.98 -16.09
N LYS A 117 -2.75 -9.83 -15.50
CA LYS A 117 -3.12 -8.50 -15.95
C LYS A 117 -2.03 -7.83 -16.77
N ASN A 118 -0.83 -7.67 -16.22
CA ASN A 118 0.27 -7.00 -16.92
C ASN A 118 1.66 -7.49 -16.44
N ILE A 119 2.21 -8.48 -17.16
CA ILE A 119 3.52 -9.06 -16.85
C ILE A 119 4.64 -8.01 -16.97
N ASP A 120 4.63 -7.18 -18.02
CA ASP A 120 5.71 -6.22 -18.27
C ASP A 120 5.80 -5.16 -17.17
N LYS A 121 4.65 -4.61 -16.75
CA LYS A 121 4.58 -3.63 -15.67
C LYS A 121 4.99 -4.25 -14.33
N SER A 122 4.59 -5.50 -14.08
CA SER A 122 5.00 -6.23 -12.88
C SER A 122 6.51 -6.53 -12.87
N ARG A 123 7.08 -6.96 -14.01
CA ARG A 123 8.52 -7.13 -14.19
C ARG A 123 9.29 -5.84 -13.93
N TYR A 124 8.82 -4.71 -14.45
CA TYR A 124 9.44 -3.40 -14.23
C TYR A 124 9.59 -3.09 -12.72
N TYR A 125 8.54 -3.29 -11.92
CA TYR A 125 8.63 -3.07 -10.48
C TYR A 125 9.46 -4.13 -9.76
N ALA A 126 9.44 -5.37 -10.22
CA ALA A 126 10.26 -6.44 -9.69
C ALA A 126 11.76 -6.18 -9.91
N ASP A 127 12.16 -5.67 -11.08
CA ASP A 127 13.55 -5.28 -11.35
C ASP A 127 14.04 -4.22 -10.37
N ILE A 128 13.21 -3.20 -10.08
CA ILE A 128 13.53 -2.16 -9.10
C ILE A 128 13.64 -2.78 -7.68
N GLY A 129 12.66 -3.59 -7.29
CA GLY A 129 12.64 -4.25 -5.99
C GLY A 129 13.85 -5.17 -5.78
N ALA A 130 14.22 -5.95 -6.79
CA ALA A 130 15.37 -6.85 -6.76
C ALA A 130 16.69 -6.09 -6.61
N LYS A 131 16.87 -4.98 -7.33
CA LYS A 131 18.02 -4.06 -7.18
C LYS A 131 18.10 -3.46 -5.78
N ASN A 132 16.96 -3.19 -5.16
CA ASN A 132 16.88 -2.66 -3.80
C ASN A 132 16.91 -3.74 -2.70
N GLY A 133 17.12 -5.01 -3.06
CA GLY A 133 17.33 -6.11 -2.12
C GLY A 133 16.09 -6.95 -1.78
N SER A 134 15.00 -6.83 -2.53
CA SER A 134 13.84 -7.72 -2.37
C SER A 134 14.16 -9.13 -2.89
N GLU A 135 14.23 -10.10 -1.97
CA GLU A 135 14.33 -11.52 -2.34
C GLU A 135 13.07 -12.04 -3.03
N LYS A 136 11.90 -11.49 -2.69
CA LYS A 136 10.64 -11.85 -3.33
C LYS A 136 10.63 -11.44 -4.80
N CYS A 137 11.07 -10.21 -5.11
CA CYS A 137 11.17 -9.75 -6.48
C CYS A 137 12.21 -10.53 -7.29
N LYS A 138 13.37 -10.86 -6.69
CA LYS A 138 14.38 -11.72 -7.34
C LYS A 138 13.81 -13.09 -7.71
N LYS A 139 13.12 -13.74 -6.77
CA LYS A 139 12.46 -15.02 -7.00
C LYS A 139 11.43 -14.92 -8.13
N TYR A 140 10.59 -13.89 -8.08
CA TYR A 140 9.58 -13.64 -9.10
C TYR A 140 10.16 -13.49 -10.52
N LEU A 141 11.25 -12.73 -10.68
CA LEU A 141 11.92 -12.56 -11.98
C LEU A 141 12.43 -13.90 -12.52
N ASN A 142 13.05 -14.72 -11.67
CA ASN A 142 13.49 -16.06 -12.05
C ASN A 142 12.32 -16.96 -12.49
N ASP A 143 11.21 -16.92 -11.75
CA ASP A 143 10.03 -17.75 -12.04
C ASP A 143 9.40 -17.38 -13.39
N ILE A 144 9.28 -16.08 -13.72
CA ILE A 144 8.76 -15.67 -15.03
C ILE A 144 9.76 -15.92 -16.16
N ASP A 145 11.06 -15.71 -15.95
CA ASP A 145 12.06 -16.05 -16.97
C ASP A 145 11.97 -17.54 -17.35
N ASN A 146 11.71 -18.42 -16.37
CA ASN A 146 11.53 -19.84 -16.60
C ASN A 146 10.20 -20.16 -17.30
N TYR A 147 9.11 -19.49 -16.94
CA TYR A 147 7.81 -19.67 -17.60
C TYR A 147 7.86 -19.29 -19.09
N MET A 148 8.51 -18.18 -19.42
CA MET A 148 8.58 -17.65 -20.80
C MET A 148 9.55 -18.42 -21.72
N ARG A 149 10.36 -19.32 -21.18
CA ARG A 149 11.32 -20.15 -21.94
C ARG A 149 10.75 -21.50 -22.38
N ASN A 150 9.59 -21.90 -21.84
CA ASN A 150 8.89 -23.15 -22.18
C ASN A 150 7.69 -22.84 -23.09
#